data_AF-A0A1V6FH71-F1
#
_entry.id   AF-A0A1V6FH71-F1
#
_cell.length_a   1.000
_cell.length_b   1.000
_cell.length_c   1.000
_cell.angle_alpha   90.00
_cell.angle_beta   90.00
_cell.angle_gamma   90.00
#
_symmetry.space_group_name_H-M   'P 1'
#
loop_
_entity.id
_entity.type
_entity.pdbx_description
1 polymer ?
#
loop_
_entity_poly.entity_id
_entity_poly.type
_entity_poly.pdbx_seq_one_letter_code
_entity_poly.pdbx_strand_id
1 'polypeptide(L)'
;MTLETSQKVWKPYSIQECDVLAYSLPDPLLKADGTRVTTASEWINHQRAVILQLLKDGEYGEILPRPDSMRFELLSQKDNALDNTAVRKEIRIHSGMENGATFAFDMLLYLPKHAAGPVPAFLGLNFKGNHNTTDEDDVRPTGFAKPGVLRVEARSEQVERWCFREAVRRGFASATICYHDIHPDFTESEQYSAFRLFFQEADYGAIQDRYSVIGCWAWGLSRGLDCLEHEPRINPARVAVHGHSRLGKTSLWAGAIEPRFRMIISNNSGCGGATLHKRKFGENLSQHFEAHEKHGTPAWFVRKCRDYVWKEETMPFDQHELLAMAAPRPLAIGTATEDQMADPKGEFLSCIEASKVYRLFGSQGLPVTTMPPPDQKVSGDISFHYRTGKHDQTPFDWEHYFALGDMYLK
;
A
#
# COMPACT_ATOMS: atom_id res chain seq x y z
N MET A 1 31.71 23.91 5.95
CA MET A 1 31.34 22.70 5.18
C MET A 1 32.14 22.72 3.89
N THR A 2 33.08 21.79 3.74
CA THR A 2 33.92 21.66 2.53
C THR A 2 33.09 21.10 1.38
N LEU A 3 33.42 21.50 0.15
CA LEU A 3 32.73 21.16 -1.10
C LEU A 3 32.54 19.64 -1.36
N GLU A 4 33.25 18.76 -0.64
CA GLU A 4 33.07 17.29 -0.70
C GLU A 4 31.86 16.75 0.08
N THR A 5 31.27 17.54 0.99
CA THR A 5 30.07 17.12 1.76
C THR A 5 28.75 17.27 1.01
N SER A 6 28.76 17.90 -0.18
CA SER A 6 27.54 18.14 -0.97
C SER A 6 27.16 16.99 -1.92
N GLN A 7 28.03 15.99 -2.13
CA GLN A 7 27.78 14.92 -3.11
C GLN A 7 27.02 13.68 -2.57
N LYS A 8 26.72 13.61 -1.26
CA LYS A 8 26.09 12.43 -0.63
C LYS A 8 24.62 12.61 -0.21
N VAL A 9 24.01 13.76 -0.47
CA VAL A 9 22.80 14.16 0.28
C VAL A 9 21.60 13.21 0.10
N TRP A 10 21.50 12.47 -1.02
CA TRP A 10 20.45 11.45 -1.21
C TRP A 10 20.83 10.30 -2.18
N LYS A 11 22.12 9.90 -2.22
CA LYS A 11 22.54 8.83 -3.15
C LYS A 11 21.96 7.47 -2.70
N PRO A 12 21.43 6.62 -3.58
CA PRO A 12 21.08 5.25 -3.19
C PRO A 12 22.29 4.48 -2.64
N TYR A 13 22.00 3.44 -1.86
CA TYR A 13 23.00 2.45 -1.51
C TYR A 13 23.45 1.65 -2.74
N SER A 14 24.50 0.84 -2.56
CA SER A 14 24.91 -0.10 -3.59
C SER A 14 23.79 -1.07 -3.92
N ILE A 15 23.77 -1.52 -5.17
CA ILE A 15 22.91 -2.61 -5.66
C ILE A 15 23.73 -3.89 -5.89
N GLN A 16 24.95 -3.96 -5.33
CA GLN A 16 25.79 -5.16 -5.38
C GLN A 16 25.64 -5.93 -4.08
N GLU A 17 25.29 -7.22 -4.18
CA GLU A 17 25.06 -8.05 -2.98
C GLU A 17 26.34 -8.21 -2.13
N CYS A 18 27.53 -8.10 -2.73
CA CYS A 18 28.80 -8.14 -2.00
C CYS A 18 29.04 -6.93 -1.09
N ASP A 19 28.30 -5.84 -1.27
CA ASP A 19 28.43 -4.61 -0.49
C ASP A 19 27.47 -4.58 0.71
N VAL A 20 26.57 -5.56 0.82
CA VAL A 20 25.65 -5.71 1.96
C VAL A 20 26.45 -6.14 3.19
N LEU A 21 26.53 -5.23 4.17
CA LEU A 21 27.19 -5.51 5.45
C LEU A 21 26.35 -6.46 6.30
N ALA A 22 26.97 -7.10 7.29
CA ALA A 22 26.23 -7.86 8.29
C ALA A 22 25.31 -6.93 9.11
N TYR A 23 24.07 -7.37 9.34
CA TYR A 23 23.06 -6.66 10.12
C TYR A 23 22.30 -7.63 11.03
N SER A 24 21.64 -7.08 12.06
CA SER A 24 20.76 -7.82 12.96
C SER A 24 19.35 -7.27 12.85
N LEU A 25 18.36 -8.15 12.82
CA LEU A 25 16.94 -7.77 12.78
C LEU A 25 16.31 -7.87 14.18
N PRO A 26 15.40 -6.95 14.55
CA PRO A 26 14.56 -7.14 15.73
C PRO A 26 13.72 -8.42 15.57
N ASP A 27 13.57 -9.19 16.65
CA ASP A 27 12.72 -10.39 16.65
C ASP A 27 11.28 -9.98 17.04
N PRO A 28 10.29 -10.09 16.14
CA PRO A 28 8.91 -9.70 16.45
C PRO A 28 8.31 -10.50 17.62
N LEU A 29 8.89 -11.65 17.96
CA LEU A 29 8.45 -12.51 19.04
C LEU A 29 9.23 -12.28 20.35
N LEU A 30 10.14 -11.30 20.42
CA LEU A 30 10.87 -10.95 21.63
C LEU A 30 10.29 -9.68 22.24
N LYS A 31 9.91 -9.74 23.52
CA LYS A 31 9.43 -8.59 24.29
C LYS A 31 10.60 -7.82 24.89
N ALA A 32 10.34 -6.56 25.27
CA ALA A 32 11.34 -5.69 25.89
C ALA A 32 11.89 -6.22 27.22
N ASP A 33 11.14 -7.06 27.93
CA ASP A 33 11.56 -7.73 29.17
C ASP A 33 12.41 -9.00 28.93
N GLY A 34 12.70 -9.33 27.66
CA GLY A 34 13.46 -10.51 27.26
C GLY A 34 12.64 -11.80 27.16
N THR A 35 11.36 -11.78 27.51
CA THR A 35 10.49 -12.95 27.36
C THR A 35 9.96 -13.09 25.93
N ARG A 36 9.63 -14.32 25.51
CA ARG A 36 9.17 -14.60 24.14
C ARG A 36 7.66 -14.73 24.04
N VAL A 37 7.10 -14.22 22.96
CA VAL A 37 5.73 -14.46 22.52
C VAL A 37 5.63 -15.87 21.95
N THR A 38 4.74 -16.69 22.50
CA THR A 38 4.65 -18.12 22.14
C THR A 38 3.29 -18.55 21.60
N THR A 39 2.27 -17.68 21.65
CA THR A 39 0.92 -18.01 21.20
C THR A 39 0.31 -16.92 20.31
N ALA A 40 -0.59 -17.30 19.42
CA ALA A 40 -1.38 -16.37 18.61
C ALA A 40 -2.17 -15.36 19.47
N SER A 41 -2.69 -15.81 20.62
CA SER A 41 -3.44 -14.95 21.55
C SER A 41 -2.57 -13.84 22.13
N GLU A 42 -1.36 -14.18 22.58
CA GLU A 42 -0.40 -13.18 23.09
C GLU A 42 0.03 -12.19 22.01
N TRP A 43 0.23 -12.67 20.77
CA TRP A 43 0.50 -11.79 19.64
C TRP A 43 -0.66 -10.81 19.39
N ILE A 44 -1.88 -11.30 19.19
CA ILE A 44 -3.05 -10.48 18.85
C ILE A 44 -3.33 -9.44 19.94
N ASN A 45 -3.33 -9.88 21.20
CA ASN A 45 -3.81 -9.07 22.31
C ASN A 45 -2.75 -8.13 22.90
N HIS A 46 -1.45 -8.37 22.64
CA HIS A 46 -0.38 -7.60 23.27
C HIS A 46 0.73 -7.20 22.29
N GLN A 47 1.52 -8.15 21.79
CA GLN A 47 2.76 -7.83 21.07
C GLN A 47 2.52 -7.04 19.78
N ARG A 48 1.44 -7.37 19.06
CA ARG A 48 1.06 -6.66 17.83
C ARG A 48 0.86 -5.17 18.09
N ALA A 49 0.25 -4.79 19.21
CA ALA A 49 0.01 -3.39 19.55
C ALA A 49 1.31 -2.64 19.87
N VAL A 50 2.27 -3.30 20.53
CA VAL A 50 3.60 -2.73 20.83
C VAL A 50 4.35 -2.40 19.54
N ILE A 51 4.44 -3.37 18.63
CA ILE A 51 5.14 -3.19 17.36
C ILE A 51 4.42 -2.18 16.47
N LEU A 52 3.07 -2.20 16.45
CA LEU A 52 2.29 -1.21 15.73
C LEU A 52 2.63 0.21 16.21
N GLN A 53 2.81 0.43 17.51
CA GLN A 53 3.21 1.74 18.02
C GLN A 53 4.63 2.13 17.58
N LEU A 54 5.58 1.18 17.54
CA LEU A 54 6.93 1.45 17.00
C LEU A 54 6.87 1.90 15.53
N LEU A 55 6.05 1.23 14.71
CA LEU A 55 5.84 1.58 13.31
C LEU A 55 5.19 2.95 13.15
N LYS A 56 4.19 3.29 13.98
CA LYS A 56 3.55 4.61 14.00
C LYS A 56 4.56 5.72 14.37
N ASP A 57 5.25 5.55 15.49
CA ASP A 57 6.17 6.56 16.02
C ASP A 57 7.38 6.76 15.10
N GLY A 58 7.82 5.68 14.45
CA GLY A 58 9.07 5.67 13.72
C GLY A 58 8.97 5.96 12.23
N GLU A 59 7.83 5.67 11.57
CA GLU A 59 7.74 5.75 10.10
C GLU A 59 6.34 6.14 9.58
N TYR A 60 5.29 5.40 9.93
CA TYR A 60 3.98 5.53 9.25
C TYR A 60 3.00 6.50 9.91
N GLY A 61 3.26 6.92 11.14
CA GLY A 61 2.41 7.85 11.87
C GLY A 61 1.11 7.28 12.39
N GLU A 62 0.42 8.10 13.17
CA GLU A 62 -0.91 7.84 13.70
C GLU A 62 -1.95 7.72 12.59
N ILE A 63 -3.06 7.09 12.93
CA ILE A 63 -4.15 6.79 12.00
C ILE A 63 -5.15 7.95 12.06
N LEU A 64 -5.44 8.55 10.90
CA LEU A 64 -6.52 9.52 10.81
C LEU A 64 -7.86 8.86 11.22
N PRO A 65 -8.69 9.52 12.03
CA PRO A 65 -9.93 8.92 12.49
C PRO A 65 -10.92 8.73 11.33
N ARG A 66 -11.92 7.86 11.55
CA ARG A 66 -13.08 7.78 10.66
C ARG A 66 -13.84 9.12 10.75
N PRO A 67 -14.30 9.71 9.62
CA PRO A 67 -15.17 10.87 9.63
C PRO A 67 -16.46 10.64 10.43
N ASP A 68 -17.01 11.71 10.98
CA ASP A 68 -18.28 11.68 11.73
C ASP A 68 -19.46 11.27 10.83
N SER A 69 -19.38 11.63 9.54
CA SER A 69 -20.38 11.24 8.54
C SER A 69 -19.73 10.88 7.21
N MET A 70 -20.38 9.95 6.50
CA MET A 70 -20.01 9.56 5.14
C MET A 70 -21.25 9.43 4.26
N ARG A 71 -21.11 9.80 2.98
CA ARG A 71 -22.15 9.62 1.96
C ARG A 71 -21.51 9.15 0.65
N PHE A 72 -22.12 8.15 0.03
CA PHE A 72 -21.67 7.60 -1.25
C PHE A 72 -22.63 8.03 -2.35
N GLU A 73 -22.17 8.91 -3.23
CA GLU A 73 -22.97 9.45 -4.33
C GLU A 73 -22.61 8.74 -5.64
N LEU A 74 -23.58 8.10 -6.28
CA LEU A 74 -23.40 7.53 -7.62
C LEU A 74 -23.34 8.67 -8.64
N LEU A 75 -22.16 8.91 -9.21
CA LEU A 75 -21.95 9.94 -10.24
C LEU A 75 -22.38 9.42 -11.63
N SER A 76 -22.02 8.18 -11.94
CA SER A 76 -22.35 7.56 -13.22
C SER A 76 -22.46 6.03 -13.06
N GLN A 77 -23.22 5.40 -13.96
CA GLN A 77 -23.30 3.95 -14.09
C GLN A 77 -23.39 3.56 -15.57
N LYS A 78 -22.68 2.49 -15.94
CA LYS A 78 -22.72 1.87 -17.27
C LYS A 78 -22.95 0.37 -17.12
N ASP A 79 -24.12 -0.11 -17.52
CA ASP A 79 -24.55 -1.50 -17.30
C ASP A 79 -23.97 -2.51 -18.29
N ASN A 80 -23.29 -2.04 -19.34
CA ASN A 80 -22.70 -2.82 -20.41
C ASN A 80 -21.20 -2.51 -20.60
N ALA A 81 -20.52 -2.12 -19.52
CA ALA A 81 -19.10 -1.84 -19.52
C ALA A 81 -18.27 -3.10 -19.83
N LEU A 82 -17.02 -2.89 -20.26
CA LEU A 82 -16.07 -3.95 -20.61
C LEU A 82 -16.66 -5.01 -21.54
N ASP A 83 -17.12 -4.59 -22.73
CA ASP A 83 -17.75 -5.46 -23.73
C ASP A 83 -18.96 -6.24 -23.17
N ASN A 84 -19.82 -5.53 -22.42
CA ASN A 84 -21.03 -6.08 -21.80
C ASN A 84 -20.77 -7.15 -20.72
N THR A 85 -19.55 -7.28 -20.21
CA THR A 85 -19.22 -8.24 -19.14
C THR A 85 -19.35 -7.63 -17.73
N ALA A 86 -19.34 -6.31 -17.61
CA ALA A 86 -19.34 -5.59 -16.34
C ALA A 86 -20.44 -4.53 -16.23
N VAL A 87 -20.78 -4.23 -14.97
CA VAL A 87 -21.41 -2.96 -14.61
C VAL A 87 -20.32 -2.06 -14.03
N ARG A 88 -20.11 -0.90 -14.63
CA ARG A 88 -19.19 0.12 -14.11
C ARG A 88 -19.96 1.16 -13.32
N LYS A 89 -19.42 1.56 -12.17
CA LYS A 89 -19.92 2.67 -11.34
C LYS A 89 -18.78 3.65 -11.06
N GLU A 90 -19.09 4.93 -11.13
CA GLU A 90 -18.23 6.00 -10.61
C GLU A 90 -18.92 6.60 -9.39
N ILE A 91 -18.28 6.51 -8.23
CA ILE A 91 -18.89 6.82 -6.93
C ILE A 91 -18.06 7.88 -6.23
N ARG A 92 -18.68 9.00 -5.87
CA ARG A 92 -18.05 10.01 -5.01
C ARG A 92 -18.23 9.65 -3.55
N ILE A 93 -17.11 9.53 -2.85
CA ILE A 93 -17.04 9.25 -1.41
C ILE A 93 -16.94 10.59 -0.69
N HIS A 94 -18.04 11.05 -0.10
CA HIS A 94 -18.06 12.25 0.73
C HIS A 94 -17.75 11.89 2.18
N SER A 95 -16.89 12.69 2.81
CA SER A 95 -16.56 12.65 4.24
C SER A 95 -16.87 14.01 4.86
N GLY A 96 -17.50 14.01 6.03
CA GLY A 96 -17.85 15.21 6.76
C GLY A 96 -17.58 15.07 8.26
N MET A 97 -17.15 16.17 8.87
CA MET A 97 -16.96 16.32 10.32
C MET A 97 -18.06 17.21 10.93
N GLU A 98 -18.33 17.07 12.22
CA GLU A 98 -19.34 17.86 12.96
C GLU A 98 -19.08 19.38 12.91
N ASN A 99 -17.81 19.78 12.78
CA ASN A 99 -17.39 21.18 12.62
C ASN A 99 -17.68 21.76 11.21
N GLY A 100 -18.28 20.97 10.31
CA GLY A 100 -18.63 21.36 8.95
C GLY A 100 -17.53 21.15 7.91
N ALA A 101 -16.33 20.69 8.30
CA ALA A 101 -15.28 20.35 7.35
C ALA A 101 -15.71 19.18 6.46
N THR A 102 -15.43 19.28 5.15
CA THR A 102 -15.80 18.26 4.16
C THR A 102 -14.67 17.97 3.18
N PHE A 103 -14.65 16.74 2.70
CA PHE A 103 -13.69 16.26 1.71
C PHE A 103 -14.31 15.12 0.90
N ALA A 104 -13.96 15.04 -0.38
CA ALA A 104 -14.47 13.99 -1.24
C ALA A 104 -13.48 13.61 -2.33
N PHE A 105 -13.53 12.34 -2.73
CA PHE A 105 -12.75 11.76 -3.81
C PHE A 105 -13.57 10.68 -4.52
N ASP A 106 -13.14 10.27 -5.71
CA ASP A 106 -13.96 9.45 -6.61
C ASP A 106 -13.36 8.05 -6.79
N MET A 107 -14.19 7.03 -6.56
CA MET A 107 -13.89 5.62 -6.81
C MET A 107 -14.46 5.20 -8.17
N LEU A 108 -13.66 4.47 -8.94
CA LEU A 108 -14.10 3.69 -10.10
C LEU A 108 -14.25 2.23 -9.68
N LEU A 109 -15.40 1.63 -9.97
CA LEU A 109 -15.73 0.25 -9.60
C LEU A 109 -16.28 -0.52 -10.80
N TYR A 110 -15.70 -1.68 -11.08
CA TYR A 110 -16.24 -2.67 -12.00
C TYR A 110 -16.79 -3.88 -11.25
N LEU A 111 -18.02 -4.26 -11.58
CA LEU A 111 -18.76 -5.39 -11.00
C LEU A 111 -19.08 -6.43 -12.09
N PRO A 112 -18.84 -7.74 -11.87
CA PRO A 112 -19.24 -8.77 -12.81
C PRO A 112 -20.76 -8.75 -13.06
N LYS A 113 -21.18 -8.58 -14.31
CA LYS A 113 -22.59 -8.34 -14.67
C LYS A 113 -23.52 -9.49 -14.28
N HIS A 114 -23.05 -10.73 -14.45
CA HIS A 114 -23.85 -11.94 -14.27
C HIS A 114 -23.55 -12.68 -12.96
N ALA A 115 -23.01 -12.00 -11.95
CA ALA A 115 -22.79 -12.60 -10.65
C ALA A 115 -24.12 -12.99 -9.98
N ALA A 116 -24.20 -14.22 -9.45
CA ALA A 116 -25.39 -14.74 -8.79
C ALA A 116 -25.62 -14.18 -7.37
N GLY A 117 -24.64 -13.46 -6.82
CA GLY A 117 -24.69 -12.87 -5.49
C GLY A 117 -23.51 -11.91 -5.24
N PRO A 118 -23.33 -11.44 -4.01
CA PRO A 118 -22.24 -10.53 -3.66
C PRO A 118 -20.86 -11.15 -3.92
N VAL A 119 -19.98 -10.43 -4.61
CA VAL A 119 -18.67 -10.93 -5.06
C VAL A 119 -17.51 -10.43 -4.20
N PRO A 120 -16.40 -11.17 -4.12
CA PRO A 120 -15.14 -10.64 -3.60
C PRO A 120 -14.62 -9.46 -4.44
N ALA A 121 -13.78 -8.60 -3.85
CA ALA A 121 -13.26 -7.42 -4.53
C ALA A 121 -11.75 -7.21 -4.33
N PHE A 122 -11.11 -6.61 -5.33
CA PHE A 122 -9.80 -5.97 -5.19
C PHE A 122 -9.99 -4.45 -5.10
N LEU A 123 -9.34 -3.82 -4.12
CA LEU A 123 -9.30 -2.36 -3.96
C LEU A 123 -7.85 -1.89 -3.94
N GLY A 124 -7.52 -0.91 -4.78
CA GLY A 124 -6.19 -0.32 -4.81
C GLY A 124 -6.20 1.16 -5.17
N LEU A 125 -5.05 1.82 -5.01
CA LEU A 125 -4.86 3.18 -5.48
C LEU A 125 -4.17 3.21 -6.84
N ASN A 126 -4.53 4.15 -7.71
CA ASN A 126 -3.86 4.40 -8.99
C ASN A 126 -3.06 5.70 -8.99
N PHE A 127 -2.10 5.80 -9.94
CA PHE A 127 -1.15 6.91 -10.03
C PHE A 127 -1.62 8.07 -10.90
N LYS A 128 -2.38 7.79 -11.96
CA LYS A 128 -2.59 8.76 -13.05
C LYS A 128 -4.05 9.16 -13.24
N GLY A 129 -4.93 8.81 -12.31
CA GLY A 129 -6.36 9.03 -12.42
C GLY A 129 -7.11 7.79 -12.88
N ASN A 130 -8.38 7.70 -12.49
CA ASN A 130 -9.24 6.54 -12.78
C ASN A 130 -9.36 6.30 -14.30
N HIS A 131 -9.47 7.37 -15.08
CA HIS A 131 -9.44 7.35 -16.55
C HIS A 131 -8.17 6.75 -17.20
N ASN A 132 -7.07 6.60 -16.46
CA ASN A 132 -5.84 5.95 -16.95
C ASN A 132 -5.80 4.44 -16.68
N THR A 133 -6.74 3.91 -15.90
CA THR A 133 -6.76 2.51 -15.46
C THR A 133 -7.51 1.58 -16.40
N THR A 134 -8.21 2.12 -17.39
CA THR A 134 -9.09 1.38 -18.30
C THR A 134 -9.00 1.99 -19.70
N ASP A 135 -9.36 1.18 -20.70
CA ASP A 135 -9.46 1.55 -22.11
C ASP A 135 -10.81 2.19 -22.50
N GLU A 136 -11.77 2.30 -21.56
CA GLU A 136 -13.05 2.97 -21.80
C GLU A 136 -12.88 4.50 -21.80
N ASP A 137 -13.38 5.14 -22.85
CA ASP A 137 -13.18 6.56 -23.15
C ASP A 137 -14.07 7.52 -22.33
N ASP A 138 -15.12 6.98 -21.71
CA ASP A 138 -16.16 7.70 -20.98
C ASP A 138 -15.98 7.69 -19.45
N VAL A 139 -14.86 7.19 -18.91
CA VAL A 139 -14.52 7.34 -17.49
C VAL A 139 -14.14 8.78 -17.17
N ARG A 140 -14.69 9.34 -16.08
CA ARG A 140 -14.39 10.70 -15.65
C ARG A 140 -12.91 10.83 -15.27
N PRO A 141 -12.22 11.89 -15.71
CA PRO A 141 -10.88 12.18 -15.23
C PRO A 141 -10.85 12.46 -13.73
N THR A 142 -9.84 11.93 -13.06
CA THR A 142 -9.56 12.12 -11.63
C THR A 142 -8.05 12.28 -11.45
N GLY A 143 -7.61 12.69 -10.26
CA GLY A 143 -6.20 12.91 -9.98
C GLY A 143 -5.70 14.30 -10.37
N PHE A 144 -4.92 14.88 -9.47
CA PHE A 144 -4.31 16.18 -9.64
C PHE A 144 -2.90 16.06 -10.23
N ALA A 145 -2.63 16.73 -11.36
CA ALA A 145 -1.28 16.89 -11.90
C ALA A 145 -0.39 17.76 -10.99
N LYS A 146 -1.02 18.75 -10.37
CA LYS A 146 -0.53 19.60 -9.27
C LYS A 146 -1.74 19.96 -8.41
N PRO A 147 -1.55 20.38 -7.14
CA PRO A 147 -2.69 20.66 -6.27
C PRO A 147 -3.70 21.62 -6.92
N GLY A 148 -4.96 21.19 -7.02
CA GLY A 148 -6.03 21.95 -7.69
C GLY A 148 -6.09 21.86 -9.22
N VAL A 149 -5.12 21.22 -9.89
CA VAL A 149 -5.07 21.08 -11.36
C VAL A 149 -5.33 19.63 -11.76
N LEU A 150 -6.52 19.35 -12.32
CA LEU A 150 -6.92 18.02 -12.78
C LEU A 150 -6.05 17.56 -13.95
N ARG A 151 -5.64 16.29 -13.95
CA ARG A 151 -4.96 15.65 -15.09
C ARG A 151 -6.00 15.11 -16.07
N VAL A 152 -5.97 15.56 -17.33
CA VAL A 152 -7.03 15.21 -18.31
C VAL A 152 -6.51 14.77 -19.69
N GLU A 153 -5.24 15.00 -19.98
CA GLU A 153 -4.68 14.86 -21.33
C GLU A 153 -4.31 13.41 -21.68
N ALA A 154 -4.05 12.57 -20.68
CA ALA A 154 -3.63 11.18 -20.84
C ALA A 154 -4.74 10.22 -20.41
N ARG A 155 -5.01 9.18 -21.21
CA ARG A 155 -5.98 8.11 -20.92
C ARG A 155 -5.37 6.75 -21.20
N SER A 156 -5.87 5.73 -20.51
CA SER A 156 -5.53 4.33 -20.77
C SER A 156 -4.03 3.99 -20.65
N GLU A 157 -3.24 4.79 -19.91
CA GLU A 157 -1.78 4.55 -19.79
C GLU A 157 -1.42 3.39 -18.84
N GLN A 158 -2.37 2.92 -18.04
CA GLN A 158 -2.14 1.92 -16.98
C GLN A 158 -3.07 0.71 -17.07
N VAL A 159 -3.73 0.47 -18.21
CA VAL A 159 -4.74 -0.60 -18.36
C VAL A 159 -4.23 -1.97 -17.90
N GLU A 160 -3.01 -2.32 -18.30
CA GLU A 160 -2.40 -3.61 -17.94
C GLU A 160 -2.11 -3.74 -16.44
N ARG A 161 -1.92 -2.62 -15.72
CA ARG A 161 -1.71 -2.61 -14.26
C ARG A 161 -2.97 -2.93 -13.47
N TRP A 162 -4.14 -2.95 -14.10
CA TRP A 162 -5.43 -3.15 -13.43
C TRP A 162 -6.16 -4.42 -13.85
N CYS A 163 -5.93 -4.90 -15.09
CA CYS A 163 -6.48 -6.18 -15.56
C CYS A 163 -7.99 -6.34 -15.31
N PHE A 164 -8.80 -5.26 -15.40
CA PHE A 164 -10.22 -5.25 -15.02
C PHE A 164 -11.05 -6.32 -15.73
N ARG A 165 -10.79 -6.57 -17.01
CA ARG A 165 -11.47 -7.60 -17.81
C ARG A 165 -11.24 -9.00 -17.23
N GLU A 166 -10.01 -9.29 -16.82
CA GLU A 166 -9.66 -10.58 -16.23
C GLU A 166 -10.23 -10.72 -14.81
N ALA A 167 -10.19 -9.65 -14.00
CA ALA A 167 -10.83 -9.64 -12.68
C ALA A 167 -12.33 -9.96 -12.80
N VAL A 168 -13.04 -9.26 -13.69
CA VAL A 168 -14.48 -9.46 -13.94
C VAL A 168 -14.76 -10.86 -14.49
N ARG A 169 -13.97 -11.35 -15.45
CA ARG A 169 -14.10 -12.70 -16.01
C ARG A 169 -13.98 -13.76 -14.93
N ARG A 170 -13.10 -13.55 -13.95
CA ARG A 170 -12.93 -14.44 -12.79
C ARG A 170 -13.99 -14.23 -11.71
N GLY A 171 -14.92 -13.29 -11.85
CA GLY A 171 -15.97 -13.06 -10.86
C GLY A 171 -15.52 -12.24 -9.65
N PHE A 172 -14.46 -11.45 -9.79
CA PHE A 172 -14.08 -10.44 -8.81
C PHE A 172 -14.60 -9.08 -9.25
N ALA A 173 -15.04 -8.28 -8.28
CA ALA A 173 -15.09 -6.85 -8.46
C ALA A 173 -13.68 -6.25 -8.39
N SER A 174 -13.49 -5.11 -9.04
CA SER A 174 -12.22 -4.38 -8.98
C SER A 174 -12.48 -2.88 -8.89
N ALA A 175 -11.90 -2.26 -7.87
CA ALA A 175 -12.11 -0.88 -7.50
C ALA A 175 -10.78 -0.11 -7.42
N THR A 176 -10.80 1.14 -7.86
CA THR A 176 -9.64 2.02 -7.81
C THR A 176 -10.00 3.45 -7.44
N ILE A 177 -9.08 4.12 -6.74
CA ILE A 177 -9.13 5.54 -6.40
C ILE A 177 -7.79 6.16 -6.78
N CYS A 178 -7.78 7.36 -7.37
CA CYS A 178 -6.52 8.05 -7.61
C CYS A 178 -5.95 8.60 -6.31
N TYR A 179 -4.72 8.23 -5.96
CA TYR A 179 -4.12 8.63 -4.69
C TYR A 179 -3.96 10.15 -4.55
N HIS A 180 -3.80 10.86 -5.66
CA HIS A 180 -3.75 12.32 -5.70
C HIS A 180 -5.07 12.97 -5.24
N ASP A 181 -6.22 12.30 -5.38
CA ASP A 181 -7.50 12.83 -4.89
C ASP A 181 -7.60 12.75 -3.37
N ILE A 182 -6.78 11.92 -2.71
CA ILE A 182 -6.73 11.77 -1.25
C ILE A 182 -5.67 12.71 -0.68
N HIS A 183 -4.47 12.70 -1.25
CA HIS A 183 -3.40 13.65 -0.96
C HIS A 183 -2.52 13.77 -2.20
N PRO A 184 -2.44 14.96 -2.84
CA PRO A 184 -1.53 15.15 -3.96
C PRO A 184 -0.09 14.84 -3.57
N ASP A 185 0.62 14.09 -4.40
CA ASP A 185 2.03 13.78 -4.17
C ASP A 185 2.95 14.93 -4.61
N PHE A 186 2.68 16.09 -4.00
CA PHE A 186 3.37 17.34 -4.24
C PHE A 186 3.53 18.09 -2.90
N THR A 187 4.61 18.84 -2.72
CA THR A 187 4.82 19.63 -1.50
C THR A 187 3.72 20.67 -1.30
N GLU A 188 3.41 21.03 -0.04
CA GLU A 188 2.41 22.06 0.30
C GLU A 188 0.99 21.72 -0.23
N SER A 189 0.60 20.46 -0.05
CA SER A 189 -0.67 19.91 -0.56
C SER A 189 -1.69 19.60 0.53
N GLU A 190 -1.39 19.90 1.79
CA GLU A 190 -2.20 19.54 2.96
C GLU A 190 -3.64 20.07 2.84
N GLN A 191 -3.81 21.31 2.38
CA GLN A 191 -5.08 21.98 2.09
C GLN A 191 -5.91 21.34 0.96
N TYR A 192 -5.25 20.57 0.09
CA TYR A 192 -5.88 19.84 -1.00
C TYR A 192 -6.05 18.34 -0.69
N SER A 193 -5.75 17.93 0.54
CA SER A 193 -5.77 16.54 0.97
C SER A 193 -6.83 16.27 2.02
N ALA A 194 -7.01 15.00 2.38
CA ALA A 194 -7.87 14.58 3.47
C ALA A 194 -7.47 15.17 4.83
N PHE A 195 -6.25 15.68 4.98
CA PHE A 195 -5.84 16.38 6.21
C PHE A 195 -6.71 17.58 6.53
N ARG A 196 -7.24 18.28 5.52
CA ARG A 196 -8.13 19.43 5.74
C ARG A 196 -9.45 19.09 6.46
N LEU A 197 -9.81 17.79 6.56
CA LEU A 197 -10.92 17.36 7.40
C LEU A 197 -10.62 17.57 8.89
N PHE A 198 -9.36 17.38 9.28
CA PHE A 198 -8.98 17.19 10.68
C PHE A 198 -8.10 18.33 11.23
N PHE A 199 -7.48 19.11 10.35
CA PHE A 199 -6.49 20.12 10.69
C PHE A 199 -6.85 21.46 10.05
N GLN A 200 -6.51 22.55 10.74
CA GLN A 200 -6.58 23.89 10.19
C GLN A 200 -5.25 24.26 9.53
N GLU A 201 -5.25 25.31 8.71
CA GLU A 201 -4.05 25.75 7.99
C GLU A 201 -2.85 26.02 8.91
N ALA A 202 -3.11 26.56 10.12
CA ALA A 202 -2.09 26.80 11.13
C ALA A 202 -1.41 25.52 11.64
N ASP A 203 -2.05 24.35 11.50
CA ASP A 203 -1.55 23.07 11.99
C ASP A 203 -0.72 22.32 10.93
N TYR A 204 -0.80 22.68 9.64
CA TYR A 204 -0.23 21.90 8.54
C TYR A 204 1.26 21.64 8.66
N GLY A 205 2.04 22.62 9.13
CA GLY A 205 3.48 22.46 9.37
C GLY A 205 3.83 21.40 10.41
N ALA A 206 2.90 21.05 11.31
CA ALA A 206 3.09 20.07 12.39
C ALA A 206 2.43 18.72 12.11
N ILE A 207 1.66 18.57 11.02
CA ILE A 207 0.98 17.30 10.70
C ILE A 207 1.97 16.14 10.66
N GLN A 208 3.12 16.34 9.99
CA GLN A 208 4.13 15.30 9.83
C GLN A 208 4.87 14.91 11.11
N ASP A 209 4.65 15.62 12.23
CA ASP A 209 5.18 15.19 13.52
C ASP A 209 4.43 13.96 14.04
N ARG A 210 3.21 13.71 13.55
CA ARG A 210 2.35 12.62 14.01
C ARG A 210 1.74 11.77 12.89
N TYR A 211 1.49 12.33 11.71
CA TYR A 211 0.79 11.66 10.62
C TYR A 211 1.67 11.65 9.36
N SER A 212 1.58 10.59 8.57
CA SER A 212 2.34 10.48 7.32
C SER A 212 1.44 10.63 6.09
N VAL A 213 2.04 10.97 4.94
CA VAL A 213 1.31 11.02 3.66
C VAL A 213 0.89 9.60 3.24
N ILE A 214 1.72 8.59 3.47
CA ILE A 214 1.35 7.17 3.29
C ILE A 214 0.15 6.81 4.18
N GLY A 215 0.11 7.29 5.42
CA GLY A 215 -1.02 7.13 6.34
C GLY A 215 -2.29 7.80 5.83
N CYS A 216 -2.17 8.97 5.20
CA CYS A 216 -3.29 9.66 4.56
C CYS A 216 -3.85 8.87 3.36
N TRP A 217 -2.99 8.33 2.50
CA TRP A 217 -3.41 7.44 1.42
C TRP A 217 -4.04 6.13 1.93
N ALA A 218 -3.49 5.55 3.00
CA ALA A 218 -4.03 4.36 3.65
C ALA A 218 -5.41 4.62 4.27
N TRP A 219 -5.62 5.80 4.87
CA TRP A 219 -6.93 6.25 5.31
C TRP A 219 -7.93 6.27 4.14
N GLY A 220 -7.52 6.76 2.97
CA GLY A 220 -8.37 6.75 1.77
C GLY A 220 -8.77 5.35 1.32
N LEU A 221 -7.88 4.35 1.45
CA LEU A 221 -8.22 2.94 1.22
C LEU A 221 -9.29 2.42 2.21
N SER A 222 -9.18 2.75 3.51
CA SER A 222 -10.21 2.40 4.49
C SER A 222 -11.56 3.06 4.18
N ARG A 223 -11.57 4.30 3.70
CA ARG A 223 -12.81 4.98 3.25
C ARG A 223 -13.37 4.37 1.95
N GLY A 224 -12.50 3.93 1.05
CA GLY A 224 -12.89 3.12 -0.11
C GLY A 224 -13.54 1.81 0.29
N LEU A 225 -13.02 1.13 1.32
CA LEU A 225 -13.63 -0.06 1.89
C LEU A 225 -14.99 0.23 2.52
N ASP A 226 -15.14 1.34 3.24
CA ASP A 226 -16.44 1.79 3.76
C ASP A 226 -17.46 1.96 2.60
N CYS A 227 -17.03 2.46 1.44
CA CYS A 227 -17.90 2.55 0.25
C CYS A 227 -18.29 1.18 -0.30
N LEU A 228 -17.35 0.23 -0.37
CA LEU A 228 -17.61 -1.12 -0.86
C LEU A 228 -18.55 -1.91 0.07
N GLU A 229 -18.50 -1.67 1.38
CA GLU A 229 -19.45 -2.22 2.36
C GLU A 229 -20.91 -1.81 2.10
N HIS A 230 -21.12 -0.65 1.46
CA HIS A 230 -22.46 -0.15 1.12
C HIS A 230 -22.93 -0.58 -0.29
N GLU A 231 -22.07 -1.24 -1.08
CA GLU A 231 -22.46 -1.80 -2.36
C GLU A 231 -23.02 -3.22 -2.15
N PRO A 232 -24.34 -3.44 -2.34
CA PRO A 232 -24.97 -4.74 -2.08
C PRO A 232 -24.44 -5.88 -2.96
N ARG A 233 -23.75 -5.58 -4.07
CA ARG A 233 -23.11 -6.57 -4.95
C ARG A 233 -21.70 -6.96 -4.50
N ILE A 234 -21.16 -6.38 -3.44
CA ILE A 234 -19.86 -6.74 -2.87
C ILE A 234 -20.06 -7.54 -1.59
N ASN A 235 -19.24 -8.58 -1.40
CA ASN A 235 -19.06 -9.19 -0.10
C ASN A 235 -17.92 -8.48 0.65
N PRO A 236 -18.21 -7.64 1.65
CA PRO A 236 -17.18 -6.83 2.30
C PRO A 236 -16.18 -7.65 3.13
N ALA A 237 -16.54 -8.87 3.55
CA ALA A 237 -15.61 -9.76 4.26
C ALA A 237 -14.55 -10.38 3.34
N ARG A 238 -14.60 -10.08 2.03
CA ARG A 238 -13.78 -10.70 0.98
C ARG A 238 -13.14 -9.64 0.07
N VAL A 239 -12.61 -8.58 0.68
CA VAL A 239 -11.90 -7.52 -0.03
C VAL A 239 -10.38 -7.66 0.17
N ALA A 240 -9.63 -7.71 -0.92
CA ALA A 240 -8.18 -7.58 -0.92
C ALA A 240 -7.76 -6.14 -1.16
N VAL A 241 -6.82 -5.63 -0.36
CA VAL A 241 -6.14 -4.36 -0.64
C VAL A 241 -4.87 -4.61 -1.44
N HIS A 242 -4.63 -3.82 -2.47
CA HIS A 242 -3.42 -3.94 -3.28
C HIS A 242 -2.79 -2.60 -3.64
N GLY A 243 -1.50 -2.62 -3.92
CA GLY A 243 -0.81 -1.46 -4.48
C GLY A 243 0.55 -1.79 -5.07
N HIS A 244 1.04 -0.88 -5.90
CA HIS A 244 2.34 -0.97 -6.55
C HIS A 244 3.25 0.18 -6.12
N SER A 245 4.55 -0.08 -5.94
CA SER A 245 5.55 0.95 -5.61
C SER A 245 5.20 1.67 -4.31
N ARG A 246 5.18 3.01 -4.29
CA ARG A 246 4.71 3.80 -3.15
C ARG A 246 3.31 3.41 -2.67
N LEU A 247 2.42 2.98 -3.58
CA LEU A 247 1.08 2.51 -3.23
C LEU A 247 1.10 1.07 -2.70
N GLY A 248 2.16 0.30 -2.98
CA GLY A 248 2.47 -0.97 -2.31
C GLY A 248 2.80 -0.74 -0.83
N LYS A 249 3.67 0.25 -0.54
CA LYS A 249 3.92 0.73 0.84
C LYS A 249 2.61 1.10 1.55
N THR A 250 1.76 1.85 0.86
CA THR A 250 0.42 2.22 1.34
C THR A 250 -0.48 1.01 1.60
N SER A 251 -0.52 0.03 0.69
CA SER A 251 -1.37 -1.15 0.86
C SER A 251 -0.93 -2.03 2.03
N LEU A 252 0.39 -2.13 2.30
CA LEU A 252 0.93 -2.79 3.47
C LEU A 252 0.50 -2.07 4.75
N TRP A 253 0.65 -0.75 4.79
CA TRP A 253 0.24 0.04 5.96
C TRP A 253 -1.28 -0.01 6.19
N ALA A 254 -2.08 0.16 5.12
CA ALA A 254 -3.53 0.01 5.17
C ALA A 254 -3.91 -1.38 5.70
N GLY A 255 -3.30 -2.43 5.15
CA GLY A 255 -3.48 -3.79 5.65
C GLY A 255 -3.14 -3.93 7.13
N ALA A 256 -2.06 -3.31 7.61
CA ALA A 256 -1.65 -3.35 9.01
C ALA A 256 -2.65 -2.67 9.97
N ILE A 257 -3.24 -1.54 9.57
CA ILE A 257 -4.13 -0.75 10.45
C ILE A 257 -5.62 -1.04 10.25
N GLU A 258 -6.01 -1.62 9.12
CA GLU A 258 -7.39 -1.92 8.76
C GLU A 258 -7.60 -3.45 8.76
N PRO A 259 -8.11 -4.04 9.86
CA PRO A 259 -8.29 -5.49 9.96
C PRO A 259 -9.39 -6.03 9.04
N ARG A 260 -10.27 -5.17 8.51
CA ARG A 260 -11.36 -5.58 7.62
C ARG A 260 -10.90 -6.05 6.25
N PHE A 261 -9.72 -5.61 5.76
CA PHE A 261 -9.16 -6.20 4.54
C PHE A 261 -8.80 -7.65 4.79
N ARG A 262 -9.33 -8.56 3.96
CA ARG A 262 -9.16 -10.00 4.09
C ARG A 262 -7.79 -10.47 3.60
N MET A 263 -7.22 -9.79 2.60
CA MET A 263 -5.93 -10.10 1.99
C MET A 263 -5.18 -8.81 1.66
N ILE A 264 -3.85 -8.85 1.76
CA ILE A 264 -2.96 -7.72 1.48
C ILE A 264 -2.03 -8.08 0.33
N ILE A 265 -1.87 -7.20 -0.65
CA ILE A 265 -0.98 -7.39 -1.81
C ILE A 265 -0.06 -6.18 -1.95
N SER A 266 1.25 -6.42 -2.00
CA SER A 266 2.25 -5.38 -2.25
C SER A 266 3.13 -5.75 -3.43
N ASN A 267 3.19 -4.88 -4.44
CA ASN A 267 3.93 -5.13 -5.68
C ASN A 267 5.08 -4.12 -5.86
N ASN A 268 6.33 -4.58 -5.83
CA ASN A 268 7.54 -3.77 -5.99
C ASN A 268 7.58 -2.59 -5.01
N SER A 269 7.39 -2.83 -3.71
CA SER A 269 7.16 -1.75 -2.74
C SER A 269 8.45 -1.13 -2.19
N GLY A 270 9.53 -1.90 -2.13
CA GLY A 270 10.86 -1.38 -1.81
C GLY A 270 11.00 -0.77 -0.40
N CYS A 271 11.81 0.29 -0.32
CA CYS A 271 12.21 0.98 0.93
C CYS A 271 11.00 1.57 1.68
N GLY A 272 10.80 1.21 2.95
CA GLY A 272 9.58 1.59 3.71
C GLY A 272 8.31 0.90 3.21
N GLY A 273 8.47 -0.18 2.44
CA GLY A 273 7.45 -1.12 2.01
C GLY A 273 7.79 -2.53 2.50
N ALA A 274 8.17 -3.43 1.60
CA ALA A 274 8.54 -4.79 1.98
C ALA A 274 10.04 -5.00 2.21
N THR A 275 10.92 -4.12 1.75
CA THR A 275 12.37 -4.32 1.86
C THR A 275 12.92 -3.94 3.22
N LEU A 276 13.78 -4.79 3.79
CA LEU A 276 14.43 -4.55 5.07
C LEU A 276 15.32 -3.29 5.00
N HIS A 277 15.03 -2.27 5.81
CA HIS A 277 15.84 -1.05 5.93
C HIS A 277 17.28 -1.38 6.30
N LYS A 278 17.49 -2.36 7.20
CA LYS A 278 18.82 -2.73 7.68
C LYS A 278 19.69 -3.44 6.64
N ARG A 279 19.14 -3.85 5.49
CA ARG A 279 19.95 -4.34 4.36
C ARG A 279 20.75 -3.25 3.67
N LYS A 280 20.28 -1.99 3.75
CA LYS A 280 20.94 -0.84 3.11
C LYS A 280 21.33 -1.12 1.66
N PHE A 281 20.36 -1.51 0.83
CA PHE A 281 20.54 -1.86 -0.57
C PHE A 281 19.58 -1.04 -1.44
N GLY A 282 20.08 -0.45 -2.53
CA GLY A 282 19.23 0.34 -3.44
C GLY A 282 18.63 1.60 -2.83
N GLU A 283 17.30 1.76 -2.94
CA GLU A 283 16.53 2.88 -2.38
C GLU A 283 16.71 2.99 -0.86
N ASN A 284 16.75 4.21 -0.32
CA ASN A 284 16.94 4.44 1.11
C ASN A 284 16.12 5.64 1.62
N LEU A 285 16.06 5.80 2.94
CA LEU A 285 15.25 6.84 3.58
C LEU A 285 15.57 8.26 3.07
N SER A 286 16.82 8.55 2.71
CA SER A 286 17.18 9.89 2.23
C SER A 286 16.51 10.28 0.90
N GLN A 287 16.08 9.29 0.12
CA GLN A 287 15.31 9.56 -1.09
C GLN A 287 13.89 10.02 -0.76
N HIS A 288 13.33 9.58 0.35
CA HIS A 288 11.98 9.95 0.81
C HIS A 288 11.93 11.24 1.62
N PHE A 289 13.08 11.81 1.97
CA PHE A 289 13.20 13.08 2.67
C PHE A 289 13.94 14.10 1.82
N GLU A 290 15.27 13.99 1.71
CA GLU A 290 16.09 15.01 1.06
C GLU A 290 15.86 15.09 -0.47
N ALA A 291 15.73 13.95 -1.16
CA ALA A 291 15.43 13.98 -2.60
C ALA A 291 14.00 14.49 -2.88
N HIS A 292 13.03 14.05 -2.08
CA HIS A 292 11.64 14.51 -2.18
C HIS A 292 11.54 16.03 -2.01
N GLU A 293 12.16 16.58 -0.98
CA GLU A 293 12.23 18.03 -0.73
C GLU A 293 12.82 18.76 -1.95
N LYS A 294 13.91 18.26 -2.51
CA LYS A 294 14.52 18.84 -3.72
C LYS A 294 13.62 18.81 -4.95
N HIS A 295 12.80 17.76 -5.09
CA HIS A 295 11.99 17.52 -6.29
C HIS A 295 10.53 17.95 -6.15
N GLY A 296 10.16 18.63 -5.05
CA GLY A 296 8.78 19.09 -4.83
C GLY A 296 7.80 17.94 -4.57
N THR A 297 8.30 16.82 -4.05
CA THR A 297 7.49 15.70 -3.55
C THR A 297 7.44 15.80 -2.02
N PRO A 298 6.31 15.53 -1.36
CA PRO A 298 6.26 15.60 0.10
C PRO A 298 7.07 14.46 0.70
N ALA A 299 7.61 14.66 1.91
CA ALA A 299 8.10 13.53 2.68
C ALA A 299 6.94 12.54 2.91
N TRP A 300 7.14 11.26 2.66
CA TRP A 300 6.03 10.29 2.72
C TRP A 300 5.73 9.78 4.11
N PHE A 301 6.74 9.83 4.99
CA PHE A 301 6.75 9.28 6.35
C PHE A 301 6.68 10.39 7.39
N VAL A 302 6.51 10.05 8.67
CA VAL A 302 6.58 11.03 9.76
C VAL A 302 7.97 11.66 9.86
N ARG A 303 8.03 12.90 10.34
CA ARG A 303 9.27 13.68 10.46
C ARG A 303 10.35 12.94 11.26
N LYS A 304 9.97 12.23 12.32
CA LYS A 304 10.87 11.46 13.17
C LYS A 304 11.61 10.34 12.41
N CYS A 305 11.03 9.79 11.34
CA CYS A 305 11.68 8.78 10.51
C CYS A 305 12.97 9.31 9.88
N ARG A 306 13.08 10.63 9.69
CA ARG A 306 14.29 11.29 9.19
C ARG A 306 15.51 11.08 10.11
N ASP A 307 15.30 10.86 11.41
CA ASP A 307 16.38 10.62 12.38
C ASP A 307 17.17 9.33 12.06
N TYR A 308 16.55 8.40 11.33
CA TYR A 308 17.15 7.13 10.93
C TYR A 308 17.87 7.17 9.59
N VAL A 309 17.84 8.29 8.87
CA VAL A 309 18.55 8.44 7.59
C VAL A 309 20.06 8.19 7.82
N TRP A 310 20.59 7.18 7.11
CA TRP A 310 21.96 6.65 7.25
C TRP A 310 22.27 5.91 8.56
N LYS A 311 21.27 5.71 9.42
CA LYS A 311 21.36 5.06 10.73
C LYS A 311 20.31 3.98 10.91
N GLU A 312 19.89 3.33 9.83
CA GLU A 312 18.83 2.33 9.76
C GLU A 312 19.07 1.15 10.72
N GLU A 313 20.33 0.85 11.06
CA GLU A 313 20.70 -0.11 12.10
C GLU A 313 20.12 0.23 13.49
N THR A 314 19.87 1.52 13.76
CA THR A 314 19.31 2.02 15.03
C THR A 314 17.79 1.99 15.10
N MET A 315 17.10 1.70 14.00
CA MET A 315 15.64 1.59 14.00
C MET A 315 15.20 0.47 14.96
N PRO A 316 14.24 0.72 15.88
CA PRO A 316 13.77 -0.29 16.82
C PRO A 316 12.84 -1.33 16.17
N PHE A 317 12.57 -1.18 14.87
CA PHE A 317 11.80 -2.11 14.04
C PHE A 317 12.49 -2.30 12.68
N ASP A 318 11.96 -3.22 11.87
CA ASP A 318 12.23 -3.31 10.42
C ASP A 318 11.01 -3.88 9.66
N GLN A 319 11.05 -3.92 8.32
CA GLN A 319 9.87 -4.14 7.47
C GLN A 319 9.25 -5.53 7.57
N HIS A 320 9.96 -6.56 8.05
CA HIS A 320 9.36 -7.86 8.33
C HIS A 320 8.31 -7.78 9.44
N GLU A 321 8.42 -6.81 10.33
CA GLU A 321 7.44 -6.56 11.39
C GLU A 321 6.19 -5.85 10.86
N LEU A 322 6.33 -4.96 9.87
CA LEU A 322 5.19 -4.44 9.11
C LEU A 322 4.45 -5.59 8.40
N LEU A 323 5.18 -6.49 7.73
CA LEU A 323 4.59 -7.63 7.03
C LEU A 323 3.90 -8.59 8.01
N ALA A 324 4.46 -8.77 9.21
CA ALA A 324 3.85 -9.58 10.27
C ALA A 324 2.51 -9.01 10.78
N MET A 325 2.24 -7.70 10.62
CA MET A 325 0.95 -7.10 11.00
C MET A 325 -0.25 -7.67 10.20
N ALA A 326 0.03 -8.28 9.05
CA ALA A 326 -0.98 -8.99 8.26
C ALA A 326 -1.46 -10.27 8.94
N ALA A 327 -0.61 -10.95 9.73
CA ALA A 327 -0.92 -12.26 10.30
C ALA A 327 -2.22 -12.26 11.13
N PRO A 328 -3.11 -13.26 10.95
CA PRO A 328 -2.98 -14.45 10.10
C PRO A 328 -3.60 -14.28 8.68
N ARG A 329 -3.87 -13.05 8.23
CA ARG A 329 -4.47 -12.83 6.92
C ARG A 329 -3.46 -13.09 5.80
N PRO A 330 -3.89 -13.57 4.63
CA PRO A 330 -3.01 -13.75 3.48
C PRO A 330 -2.31 -12.47 3.06
N LEU A 331 -1.01 -12.58 2.82
CA LEU A 331 -0.12 -11.52 2.34
C LEU A 331 0.56 -11.99 1.05
N ALA A 332 0.54 -11.17 0.00
CA ALA A 332 1.23 -11.46 -1.25
C ALA A 332 2.23 -10.36 -1.58
N ILE A 333 3.47 -10.74 -1.84
CA ILE A 333 4.54 -9.85 -2.27
C ILE A 333 4.95 -10.22 -3.69
N GLY A 334 4.94 -9.24 -4.60
CA GLY A 334 5.47 -9.38 -5.96
C GLY A 334 6.67 -8.49 -6.15
N THR A 335 7.73 -8.99 -6.76
CA THR A 335 8.94 -8.22 -7.07
C THR A 335 9.45 -8.46 -8.50
N ALA A 336 10.41 -7.67 -9.00
CA ALA A 336 10.87 -7.73 -10.39
C ALA A 336 12.40 -7.73 -10.56
N THR A 337 12.92 -8.46 -11.55
CA THR A 337 14.37 -8.71 -11.71
C THR A 337 15.21 -7.48 -12.00
N GLU A 338 14.68 -6.50 -12.71
CA GLU A 338 15.39 -5.24 -13.01
C GLU A 338 15.11 -4.15 -11.96
N ASP A 339 14.26 -4.43 -10.97
CA ASP A 339 13.89 -3.48 -9.91
C ASP A 339 14.88 -3.53 -8.72
N GLN A 340 16.17 -3.46 -9.03
CA GLN A 340 17.22 -3.56 -8.02
C GLN A 340 17.17 -2.43 -6.99
N MET A 341 16.56 -1.29 -7.33
CA MET A 341 16.35 -0.19 -6.39
C MET A 341 15.37 -0.57 -5.27
N ALA A 342 14.42 -1.47 -5.51
CA ALA A 342 13.49 -1.95 -4.49
C ALA A 342 14.05 -3.11 -3.65
N ASP A 343 15.26 -3.60 -3.94
CA ASP A 343 15.89 -4.75 -3.29
C ASP A 343 15.00 -6.01 -3.28
N PRO A 344 14.82 -6.70 -4.43
CA PRO A 344 13.97 -7.89 -4.53
C PRO A 344 14.31 -8.98 -3.50
N LYS A 345 15.59 -9.10 -3.14
CA LYS A 345 16.05 -10.04 -2.12
C LYS A 345 15.66 -9.57 -0.71
N GLY A 346 15.69 -8.28 -0.44
CA GLY A 346 15.20 -7.69 0.81
C GLY A 346 13.71 -7.93 1.03
N GLU A 347 12.89 -7.74 -0.01
CA GLU A 347 11.45 -8.05 0.06
C GLU A 347 11.21 -9.54 0.35
N PHE A 348 11.99 -10.44 -0.28
CA PHE A 348 11.94 -11.88 -0.01
C PHE A 348 12.34 -12.22 1.44
N LEU A 349 13.47 -11.69 1.92
CA LEU A 349 13.97 -11.94 3.28
C LEU A 349 13.00 -11.42 4.35
N SER A 350 12.35 -10.30 4.07
CA SER A 350 11.28 -9.77 4.92
C SER A 350 10.11 -10.74 5.08
N CYS A 351 9.72 -11.43 3.99
CA CYS A 351 8.69 -12.48 4.04
C CYS A 351 9.12 -13.69 4.91
N ILE A 352 10.38 -14.11 4.80
CA ILE A 352 10.94 -15.19 5.63
C ILE A 352 10.85 -14.85 7.11
N GLU A 353 11.24 -13.63 7.46
CA GLU A 353 11.27 -13.16 8.84
C GLU A 353 9.86 -12.95 9.41
N ALA A 354 8.93 -12.40 8.61
CA ALA A 354 7.52 -12.28 8.95
C ALA A 354 6.85 -13.64 9.20
N SER A 355 7.31 -14.69 8.53
CA SER A 355 6.79 -16.06 8.70
C SER A 355 6.94 -16.59 10.14
N LYS A 356 7.85 -16.02 10.96
CA LYS A 356 7.96 -16.33 12.39
C LYS A 356 6.65 -16.08 13.14
N VAL A 357 5.97 -14.99 12.83
CA VAL A 357 4.68 -14.64 13.46
C VAL A 357 3.55 -15.52 12.94
N TYR A 358 3.52 -15.83 11.64
CA TYR A 358 2.51 -16.72 11.05
C TYR A 358 2.52 -18.12 11.69
N ARG A 359 3.69 -18.61 12.11
CA ARG A 359 3.82 -19.89 12.84
C ARG A 359 3.07 -19.94 14.16
N LEU A 360 2.83 -18.80 14.83
CA LEU A 360 1.97 -18.75 16.02
C LEU A 360 0.52 -19.16 15.72
N PHE A 361 0.10 -19.02 14.47
CA PHE A 361 -1.25 -19.31 13.97
C PHE A 361 -1.36 -20.70 13.29
N GLY A 362 -0.32 -21.54 13.41
CA GLY A 362 -0.29 -22.85 12.74
C GLY A 362 0.04 -22.79 11.25
N SER A 363 0.38 -21.61 10.72
CA SER A 363 0.79 -21.41 9.33
C SER A 363 2.30 -21.58 9.16
N GLN A 364 2.76 -21.97 7.97
CA GLN A 364 4.19 -21.92 7.63
C GLN A 364 4.66 -20.50 7.23
N GLY A 365 3.74 -19.55 7.01
CA GLY A 365 4.03 -18.28 6.38
C GLY A 365 4.41 -18.49 4.91
N LEU A 366 5.65 -18.16 4.55
CA LEU A 366 6.23 -18.44 3.24
C LEU A 366 6.78 -19.87 3.19
N PRO A 367 6.33 -20.75 2.27
CA PRO A 367 6.68 -22.17 2.29
C PRO A 367 8.04 -22.50 1.65
N VAL A 368 8.92 -21.51 1.47
CA VAL A 368 10.28 -21.68 0.93
C VAL A 368 11.26 -20.87 1.78
N THR A 369 12.53 -21.30 1.83
CA THR A 369 13.61 -20.60 2.53
C THR A 369 14.64 -19.96 1.60
N THR A 370 14.58 -20.30 0.31
CA THR A 370 15.45 -19.77 -0.74
C THR A 370 14.61 -18.98 -1.72
N MET A 371 15.13 -17.82 -2.16
CA MET A 371 14.44 -16.98 -3.14
C MET A 371 14.19 -17.80 -4.42
N PRO A 372 12.96 -17.85 -4.93
CA PRO A 372 12.67 -18.60 -6.14
C PRO A 372 13.36 -17.96 -7.35
N PRO A 373 13.67 -18.73 -8.40
CA PRO A 373 14.22 -18.15 -9.63
C PRO A 373 13.18 -17.25 -10.32
N PRO A 374 13.59 -16.40 -11.27
CA PRO A 374 12.67 -15.57 -12.03
C PRO A 374 11.50 -16.34 -12.64
N ASP A 375 10.37 -15.65 -12.73
CA ASP A 375 9.07 -16.10 -13.24
C ASP A 375 8.43 -17.27 -12.48
N GLN A 376 8.86 -17.50 -11.25
CA GLN A 376 8.23 -18.47 -10.34
C GLN A 376 7.32 -17.79 -9.32
N LYS A 377 6.21 -18.48 -9.01
CA LYS A 377 5.19 -18.08 -8.05
C LYS A 377 5.18 -19.08 -6.91
N VAL A 378 5.22 -18.59 -5.68
CA VAL A 378 5.13 -19.38 -4.45
C VAL A 378 3.90 -18.93 -3.69
N SER A 379 2.99 -19.85 -3.39
CA SER A 379 1.74 -19.56 -2.70
C SER A 379 1.72 -20.19 -1.30
N GLY A 380 1.29 -19.38 -0.34
CA GLY A 380 1.10 -19.72 1.07
C GLY A 380 0.42 -18.54 1.78
N ASP A 381 0.27 -18.58 3.10
CA ASP A 381 -0.33 -17.45 3.81
C ASP A 381 0.56 -16.19 3.73
N ILE A 382 1.87 -16.38 3.53
CA ILE A 382 2.70 -15.41 2.82
C ILE A 382 3.04 -15.99 1.45
N SER A 383 2.69 -15.28 0.40
CA SER A 383 2.96 -15.61 -1.00
C SER A 383 4.01 -14.68 -1.57
N PHE A 384 4.84 -15.19 -2.48
CA PHE A 384 5.92 -14.43 -3.11
C PHE A 384 6.05 -14.80 -4.59
N HIS A 385 6.37 -13.83 -5.45
CA HIS A 385 6.85 -14.12 -6.79
C HIS A 385 7.92 -13.13 -7.24
N TYR A 386 8.78 -13.59 -8.14
CA TYR A 386 9.87 -12.79 -8.69
C TYR A 386 9.78 -12.78 -10.21
N ARG A 387 9.22 -11.72 -10.78
CA ARG A 387 8.94 -11.64 -12.23
C ARG A 387 10.15 -11.09 -13.00
N THR A 388 10.42 -11.62 -14.18
CA THR A 388 11.36 -11.00 -15.12
C THR A 388 10.86 -9.62 -15.59
N GLY A 389 11.75 -8.63 -15.54
CA GLY A 389 11.54 -7.30 -16.12
C GLY A 389 11.60 -6.16 -15.10
N LYS A 390 11.02 -5.03 -15.49
CA LYS A 390 11.14 -3.73 -14.81
C LYS A 390 10.16 -3.54 -13.65
N HIS A 391 10.37 -2.45 -12.93
CA HIS A 391 9.50 -1.90 -11.89
C HIS A 391 8.11 -1.58 -12.46
N ASP A 392 7.21 -2.56 -12.39
CA ASP A 392 5.86 -2.49 -12.97
C ASP A 392 4.91 -3.49 -12.32
N GLN A 393 3.62 -3.35 -12.57
CA GLN A 393 2.61 -4.36 -12.23
C GLN A 393 1.96 -4.84 -13.52
N THR A 394 2.16 -6.10 -13.86
CA THR A 394 1.85 -6.68 -15.16
C THR A 394 0.78 -7.76 -15.05
N PRO A 395 0.25 -8.26 -16.18
CA PRO A 395 -0.64 -9.42 -16.17
C PRO A 395 -0.04 -10.67 -15.51
N PHE A 396 1.29 -10.87 -15.54
CA PHE A 396 1.94 -11.99 -14.84
C PHE A 396 1.75 -11.90 -13.33
N ASP A 397 1.91 -10.71 -12.77
CA ASP A 397 1.75 -10.47 -11.33
C ASP A 397 0.28 -10.70 -10.94
N TRP A 398 -0.64 -10.15 -11.74
CA TRP A 398 -2.09 -10.31 -11.56
C TRP A 398 -2.57 -11.75 -11.66
N GLU A 399 -1.98 -12.57 -12.54
CA GLU A 399 -2.32 -13.99 -12.62
C GLU A 399 -2.10 -14.69 -11.26
N HIS A 400 -1.00 -14.36 -10.57
CA HIS A 400 -0.76 -14.88 -9.22
C HIS A 400 -1.76 -14.31 -8.22
N TYR A 401 -1.99 -13.00 -8.23
CA TYR A 401 -2.94 -12.35 -7.30
C TYR A 401 -4.36 -12.87 -7.46
N PHE A 402 -4.82 -13.16 -8.68
CA PHE A 402 -6.12 -13.77 -8.92
C PHE A 402 -6.18 -15.21 -8.43
N ALA A 403 -5.13 -16.02 -8.63
CA ALA A 403 -5.07 -17.38 -8.08
C ALA A 403 -5.14 -17.38 -6.55
N LEU A 404 -4.50 -16.41 -5.90
CA LEU A 404 -4.61 -16.21 -4.45
C LEU A 404 -6.00 -15.71 -4.05
N GLY A 405 -6.60 -14.82 -4.84
CA GLY A 405 -7.99 -14.41 -4.66
C GLY A 405 -8.96 -15.60 -4.73
N ASP A 406 -8.73 -16.53 -5.66
CA ASP A 406 -9.51 -17.77 -5.79
C ASP A 406 -9.36 -18.65 -4.54
N MET A 407 -8.17 -18.67 -3.91
CA MET A 407 -7.89 -19.45 -2.69
C MET A 407 -8.47 -18.83 -1.42
N TYR A 408 -8.40 -17.50 -1.29
CA TYR A 408 -8.58 -16.83 0.01
C TYR A 408 -9.83 -15.95 0.11
N LEU A 409 -10.42 -15.56 -1.03
CA LEU A 409 -11.59 -14.69 -1.08
C LEU A 409 -12.85 -15.42 -1.58
N LYS A 410 -12.75 -16.63 -2.15
CA LYS A 410 -13.91 -17.37 -2.67
C LYS A 410 -14.42 -18.45 -1.72
#